data_AF-A0A9Q3KGF0-F1
#
_entry.id   AF-A0A9Q3KGF0-F1
#
_cell.length_a   1.000
_cell.length_b   1.000
_cell.length_c   1.000
_cell.angle_alpha   90.00
_cell.angle_beta   90.00
_cell.angle_gamma   90.00
#
_symmetry.space_group_name_H-M   'P 1'
#
loop_
_entity.id
_entity.type
_entity.pdbx_description
1 polymer ?
#
loop_
_entity_poly.entity_id
_entity_poly.type
_entity_poly.pdbx_seq_one_letter_code
_entity_poly.pdbx_strand_id
1 'polypeptide(L)'
;MECLCLVWALEKLRYFLEGCFIEVMADCTAVKSLLNMNTPNRHMLRWQIAIQAYRGNMTIVHKDWNIHKNADGLSRWPLPNDIDNPSYVPEEASPQIPIEGISVTDLNNTFFKEVRNSYAQDKNCSILCQLLNKDCKYNSLIHALDEVWKKSYDEGRFHLLDGIIYHRTKHTCVITVVDRSLINLVLKECHESPFSGHLSEDRTREKVKTCIWWPMWQKDVSEYFKTCERCQKANKSTGKIL
;
A
#
# COMPACT_ATOMS: atom_id res chain seq x y z
N MET A 1 -17.39 12.91 2.74
CA MET A 1 -17.84 11.94 1.72
C MET A 1 -17.46 12.41 0.32
N GLU A 2 -17.57 13.70 0.00
CA GLU A 2 -17.15 14.28 -1.29
C GLU A 2 -15.80 13.83 -1.87
N CYS A 3 -14.71 13.85 -1.09
CA CYS A 3 -13.41 13.41 -1.61
C CYS A 3 -13.38 11.92 -1.98
N LEU A 4 -14.12 11.09 -1.25
CA LEU A 4 -14.25 9.66 -1.56
C LEU A 4 -15.09 9.46 -2.83
N CYS A 5 -16.17 10.23 -2.99
CA CYS A 5 -16.99 10.22 -4.20
C CYS A 5 -16.17 10.58 -5.44
N LEU A 6 -15.29 11.58 -5.34
CA LEU A 6 -14.39 11.94 -6.42
C LEU A 6 -13.41 10.80 -6.76
N VAL A 7 -12.77 10.21 -5.76
CA VAL A 7 -11.85 9.08 -5.97
C VAL A 7 -12.56 7.91 -6.66
N TRP A 8 -13.77 7.58 -6.20
CA TRP A 8 -14.59 6.54 -6.80
C TRP A 8 -14.96 6.85 -8.25
N ALA A 9 -15.38 8.09 -8.54
CA ALA A 9 -15.74 8.51 -9.90
C ALA A 9 -14.54 8.46 -10.86
N LEU A 10 -13.37 8.91 -10.42
CA LEU A 10 -12.13 8.85 -11.21
C LEU A 10 -11.71 7.40 -11.50
N GLU A 11 -11.92 6.49 -10.56
CA GLU A 11 -11.64 5.06 -10.76
C GLU A 11 -12.59 4.44 -11.78
N LYS A 12 -13.90 4.68 -11.65
CA LYS A 12 -14.92 4.13 -12.56
C LYS A 12 -14.82 4.69 -13.98
N LEU A 13 -14.48 5.97 -14.10
CA LEU A 13 -14.41 6.66 -15.39
C LEU A 13 -12.99 6.68 -15.97
N ARG A 14 -12.01 6.01 -15.35
CA ARG A 14 -10.59 6.04 -15.76
C ARG A 14 -10.38 5.91 -17.26
N TYR A 15 -11.02 4.92 -17.89
CA TYR A 15 -10.89 4.66 -19.34
C TYR A 15 -11.38 5.81 -20.24
N PHE A 16 -12.30 6.64 -19.73
CA PHE A 16 -12.83 7.81 -20.45
C PHE A 16 -12.06 9.10 -20.13
N LEU A 17 -11.35 9.11 -19.01
CA LEU A 17 -10.66 10.29 -18.47
C LEU A 17 -9.17 10.31 -18.84
N GLU A 18 -8.59 9.16 -19.16
CA GLU A 18 -7.17 9.04 -19.48
C GLU A 18 -6.80 9.85 -20.74
N GLY A 19 -5.83 10.76 -20.61
CA GLY A 19 -5.38 11.64 -21.69
C GLY A 19 -6.27 12.86 -21.96
N CYS A 20 -7.41 13.01 -21.29
CA CYS A 20 -8.29 14.18 -21.45
C CYS A 20 -8.01 15.28 -20.42
N PHE A 21 -8.36 16.53 -20.77
CA PHE A 21 -8.46 17.62 -19.82
C PHE A 21 -9.85 17.60 -19.17
N ILE A 22 -9.90 17.55 -17.85
CA ILE A 22 -11.11 17.27 -17.08
C ILE A 22 -11.37 18.44 -16.12
N GLU A 23 -12.61 18.94 -16.11
CA GLU A 23 -13.05 19.92 -15.13
C GLU A 23 -13.99 19.25 -14.12
N VAL A 24 -13.55 19.18 -12.86
CA VAL A 24 -14.31 18.64 -11.74
C VAL A 24 -15.04 19.78 -11.05
N MET A 25 -16.37 19.76 -11.11
CA MET A 25 -17.23 20.70 -10.39
C MET A 25 -17.63 20.08 -9.06
N ALA A 26 -17.25 20.72 -7.95
CA ALA A 26 -17.62 20.28 -6.60
C ALA A 26 -18.22 21.45 -5.81
N ASP A 27 -19.15 21.17 -4.91
CA ASP A 27 -19.73 22.16 -3.99
C ASP A 27 -18.95 22.25 -2.66
N CYS A 28 -17.92 21.43 -2.50
CA CYS A 28 -17.08 21.38 -1.31
C CYS A 28 -15.65 21.84 -1.59
N THR A 29 -15.17 22.80 -0.80
CA THR A 29 -13.78 23.29 -0.85
C THR A 29 -12.77 22.28 -0.32
N ALA A 30 -13.20 21.26 0.43
CA ALA A 30 -12.33 20.23 0.99
C ALA A 30 -11.56 19.44 -0.09
N VAL A 31 -12.14 19.27 -1.28
CA VAL A 31 -11.50 18.61 -2.42
C VAL A 31 -10.28 19.41 -2.91
N LYS A 32 -10.41 20.74 -2.97
CA LYS A 32 -9.30 21.65 -3.30
C LYS A 32 -8.24 21.64 -2.19
N SER A 33 -8.66 21.66 -0.94
CA SER A 33 -7.75 21.65 0.20
C SER A 33 -6.96 20.35 0.29
N LEU A 34 -7.59 19.19 0.04
CA LEU A 34 -6.96 17.87 0.11
C LEU A 34 -5.68 17.78 -0.73
N LEU A 35 -5.66 18.36 -1.93
CA LEU A 35 -4.51 18.29 -2.83
C LEU A 35 -3.32 19.18 -2.42
N ASN A 36 -3.57 20.15 -1.54
CA ASN A 36 -2.57 21.12 -1.08
C ASN A 36 -2.21 20.92 0.41
N MET A 37 -2.70 19.85 1.03
CA MET A 37 -2.36 19.50 2.41
C MET A 37 -0.94 18.93 2.50
N ASN A 38 -0.15 19.47 3.42
CA ASN A 38 1.22 19.01 3.70
C ASN A 38 1.27 17.78 4.63
N THR A 39 0.28 17.60 5.49
CA THR A 39 0.21 16.49 6.47
C THR A 39 -1.17 15.84 6.50
N PRO A 40 -1.56 15.11 5.44
CA PRO A 40 -2.85 14.41 5.40
C PRO A 40 -2.86 13.18 6.32
N ASN A 41 -4.03 12.86 6.89
CA ASN A 41 -4.27 11.57 7.56
C ASN A 41 -4.15 10.42 6.53
N ARG A 42 -3.90 9.17 6.96
CA ARG A 42 -3.69 7.99 6.10
C ARG A 42 -4.75 7.84 5.01
N HIS A 43 -6.03 8.00 5.34
CA HIS A 43 -7.12 7.93 4.36
C HIS A 43 -7.04 9.05 3.32
N MET A 44 -6.73 10.26 3.76
CA MET A 44 -6.58 11.44 2.91
C MET A 44 -5.34 11.34 2.03
N LEU A 45 -4.23 10.78 2.54
CA LEU A 45 -3.02 10.52 1.78
C LEU A 45 -3.28 9.55 0.63
N ARG A 46 -4.05 8.47 0.88
CA ARG A 46 -4.45 7.51 -0.17
C ARG A 46 -5.28 8.20 -1.26
N TRP A 47 -6.24 9.03 -0.88
CA TRP A 47 -7.04 9.79 -1.83
C TRP A 47 -6.20 10.79 -2.62
N GLN A 48 -5.28 11.49 -1.95
CA GLN A 48 -4.38 12.43 -2.59
C GLN A 48 -3.49 11.76 -3.64
N ILE A 49 -2.95 10.56 -3.34
CA ILE A 49 -2.17 9.76 -4.30
C ILE A 49 -3.02 9.34 -5.50
N ALA A 50 -4.25 8.85 -5.26
CA ALA A 50 -5.14 8.44 -6.35
C ALA A 50 -5.50 9.60 -7.30
N ILE A 51 -5.73 10.78 -6.74
CA ILE A 51 -6.06 11.98 -7.53
C ILE A 51 -4.81 12.58 -8.19
N GLN A 52 -3.61 12.34 -7.65
CA GLN A 52 -2.34 12.87 -8.17
C GLN A 52 -2.12 12.53 -9.65
N ALA A 53 -2.53 11.34 -10.09
CA ALA A 53 -2.39 10.88 -11.48
C ALA A 53 -3.10 11.81 -12.49
N TYR A 54 -4.19 12.45 -12.06
CA TYR A 54 -4.99 13.34 -12.90
C TYR A 54 -4.62 14.82 -12.73
N ARG A 55 -3.77 15.17 -11.75
CA ARG A 55 -3.49 16.56 -11.36
C ARG A 55 -2.96 17.44 -12.50
N GLY A 56 -2.21 16.85 -13.45
CA GLY A 56 -1.69 17.58 -14.62
C GLY A 56 -2.77 17.99 -15.62
N ASN A 57 -3.86 17.21 -15.71
CA ASN A 57 -4.91 17.38 -16.70
C ASN A 57 -6.28 17.67 -16.08
N MET A 58 -6.37 17.89 -14.76
CA MET A 58 -7.62 18.05 -14.04
C MET A 58 -7.67 19.37 -13.27
N THR A 59 -8.73 20.14 -13.47
CA THR A 59 -9.02 21.36 -12.71
C THR A 59 -10.23 21.14 -11.80
N ILE A 60 -10.13 21.55 -10.52
CA ILE A 60 -11.26 21.49 -9.59
C ILE A 60 -11.83 22.89 -9.44
N VAL A 61 -13.10 23.05 -9.80
CA VAL A 61 -13.85 24.30 -9.69
C VAL A 61 -14.90 24.14 -8.60
N HIS A 62 -14.93 25.11 -7.69
CA HIS A 62 -15.95 25.14 -6.64
C HIS A 62 -17.16 25.88 -7.21
N LYS A 63 -18.35 25.28 -7.13
CA LYS A 63 -19.62 25.88 -7.59
C LYS A 63 -20.70 25.67 -6.55
N ASP A 64 -21.55 26.68 -6.38
CA ASP A 64 -22.64 26.63 -5.40
C ASP A 64 -23.61 25.46 -5.65
N TRP A 65 -24.09 24.87 -4.55
CA TRP A 65 -24.95 23.68 -4.52
C TRP A 65 -26.19 23.80 -5.45
N ASN A 66 -26.74 25.02 -5.60
CA ASN A 66 -27.93 25.30 -6.42
C ASN A 66 -27.76 25.03 -7.93
N ILE A 67 -26.51 24.89 -8.39
CA ILE A 67 -26.18 24.64 -9.80
C ILE A 67 -26.16 23.13 -10.11
N HIS A 68 -25.98 22.28 -9.10
CA HIS A 68 -25.75 20.83 -9.25
C HIS A 68 -27.03 19.99 -9.30
N LYS A 69 -28.14 20.52 -9.84
CA LYS A 69 -29.47 19.87 -9.78
C LYS A 69 -29.51 18.45 -10.37
N ASN A 70 -28.65 18.18 -11.35
CA ASN A 70 -28.50 16.84 -11.96
C ASN A 70 -27.78 15.85 -11.04
N ALA A 71 -26.68 16.26 -10.41
CA ALA A 71 -25.90 15.42 -9.51
C ALA A 71 -26.57 15.25 -8.13
N ASP A 72 -27.19 16.32 -7.62
CA ASP A 72 -27.89 16.35 -6.33
C ASP A 72 -29.12 15.42 -6.31
N GLY A 73 -29.86 15.34 -7.43
CA GLY A 73 -30.98 14.42 -7.57
C GLY A 73 -30.55 12.95 -7.48
N LEU A 74 -29.43 12.59 -8.12
CA LEU A 74 -28.90 11.22 -8.12
C LEU A 74 -28.25 10.85 -6.78
N SER A 75 -27.56 11.77 -6.12
CA SER A 75 -26.91 11.51 -4.82
C SER A 75 -27.92 11.37 -3.68
N ARG A 76 -29.10 12.01 -3.77
CA ARG A 76 -30.18 11.93 -2.78
C ARG A 76 -31.13 10.77 -2.98
N TRP A 77 -31.06 10.09 -4.13
CA TRP A 77 -31.88 8.91 -4.43
C TRP A 77 -31.00 7.72 -4.85
N PRO A 78 -30.16 7.19 -3.95
CA PRO A 78 -29.34 6.03 -4.27
C PRO A 78 -30.22 4.79 -4.46
N LEU A 79 -29.99 4.06 -5.55
CA LEU A 79 -30.58 2.74 -5.72
C LEU A 79 -29.99 1.77 -4.67
N PRO A 80 -30.75 0.76 -4.23
CA PRO A 80 -30.21 -0.30 -3.39
C PRO A 80 -28.98 -0.94 -4.04
N ASN A 81 -28.01 -1.34 -3.21
CA ASN A 81 -26.82 -2.04 -3.68
C ASN A 81 -27.11 -3.55 -3.79
N ASP A 82 -27.98 -3.93 -4.72
CA ASP A 82 -28.38 -5.30 -5.03
C ASP A 82 -27.87 -5.75 -6.40
N ILE A 83 -28.01 -7.05 -6.71
CA ILE A 83 -27.54 -7.66 -7.97
C ILE A 83 -28.20 -7.03 -9.21
N ASP A 84 -29.38 -6.44 -9.05
CA ASP A 84 -30.12 -5.80 -10.14
C ASP A 84 -29.60 -4.37 -10.42
N ASN A 85 -28.79 -3.80 -9.53
CA ASN A 85 -28.12 -2.52 -9.73
C ASN A 85 -26.91 -2.69 -10.67
N PRO A 86 -26.85 -2.02 -11.83
CA PRO A 86 -25.69 -2.09 -12.74
C PRO A 86 -24.39 -1.57 -12.11
N SER A 87 -24.48 -0.83 -11.00
CA SER A 87 -23.35 -0.37 -10.19
C SER A 87 -23.14 -1.17 -8.90
N TYR A 88 -23.70 -2.39 -8.81
CA TYR A 88 -23.55 -3.28 -7.67
C TYR A 88 -22.08 -3.46 -7.28
N VAL A 89 -21.78 -3.23 -6.00
CA VAL A 89 -20.47 -3.50 -5.41
C VAL A 89 -20.68 -4.49 -4.26
N PRO A 90 -20.18 -5.73 -4.34
CA PRO A 90 -20.24 -6.68 -3.22
C PRO A 90 -19.66 -6.05 -1.95
N GLU A 91 -20.28 -6.25 -0.78
CA GLU A 91 -19.82 -5.67 0.50
C GLU A 91 -18.37 -6.05 0.86
N GLU A 92 -17.86 -7.17 0.33
CA GLU A 92 -16.46 -7.59 0.52
C GLU A 92 -15.46 -6.88 -0.43
N ALA A 93 -15.94 -6.16 -1.44
CA ALA A 93 -15.10 -5.36 -2.33
C ALA A 93 -14.76 -4.02 -1.67
N SER A 94 -13.93 -4.07 -0.63
CA SER A 94 -13.12 -2.90 -0.27
C SER A 94 -12.41 -2.44 -1.55
N PRO A 95 -12.52 -1.19 -2.01
CA PRO A 95 -11.76 -0.72 -3.16
C PRO A 95 -10.29 -0.98 -2.85
N GLN A 96 -9.75 -2.00 -3.51
CA GLN A 96 -8.34 -2.31 -3.49
C GLN A 96 -7.70 -1.20 -4.32
N ILE A 97 -7.53 -0.02 -3.72
CA ILE A 97 -6.68 1.01 -4.30
C ILE A 97 -5.31 0.36 -4.38
N PRO A 98 -4.82 0.00 -5.57
CA PRO A 98 -3.53 -0.64 -5.68
C PRO A 98 -2.53 0.37 -5.13
N ILE A 99 -1.79 -0.04 -4.10
CA ILE A 99 -0.61 0.71 -3.70
C ILE A 99 0.38 0.48 -4.83
N GLU A 100 0.40 1.41 -5.78
CA GLU A 100 1.46 1.51 -6.78
C GLU A 100 2.79 1.60 -6.02
N GLY A 101 3.46 0.46 -6.00
CA GLY A 101 4.53 0.10 -5.07
C GLY A 101 4.89 -1.37 -5.24
N ILE A 102 3.91 -2.21 -5.59
CA ILE A 102 4.13 -3.44 -6.36
C ILE A 102 2.89 -3.75 -7.19
N SER A 103 3.05 -3.84 -8.51
CA SER A 103 2.24 -4.82 -9.26
C SER A 103 2.80 -6.19 -8.90
N VAL A 104 2.40 -6.73 -7.73
CA VAL A 104 2.25 -8.18 -7.59
C VAL A 104 0.76 -8.40 -7.84
N THR A 105 0.42 -8.49 -9.12
CA THR A 105 -0.78 -9.21 -9.51
C THR A 105 -0.76 -10.56 -8.78
N ASP A 106 -1.83 -10.85 -8.03
CA ASP A 106 -2.17 -12.17 -7.47
C ASP A 106 -1.54 -12.62 -6.13
N LEU A 107 -1.30 -11.72 -5.16
CA LEU A 107 -1.24 -12.17 -3.75
C LEU A 107 -2.66 -12.26 -3.18
N ASN A 108 -3.32 -13.38 -3.53
CA ASN A 108 -4.61 -13.84 -3.02
C ASN A 108 -4.70 -13.72 -1.49
N ASN A 109 -5.93 -13.68 -0.94
CA ASN A 109 -6.22 -13.76 0.50
C ASN A 109 -5.41 -14.85 1.24
N THR A 110 -4.94 -15.88 0.53
CA THR A 110 -4.01 -16.91 1.02
C THR A 110 -2.68 -16.35 1.54
N PHE A 111 -2.03 -15.41 0.84
CA PHE A 111 -0.77 -14.83 1.28
C PHE A 111 -0.92 -14.10 2.61
N PHE A 112 -1.93 -13.23 2.72
CA PHE A 112 -2.22 -12.50 3.95
C PHE A 112 -2.58 -13.44 5.11
N LYS A 113 -3.27 -14.54 4.82
CA LYS A 113 -3.55 -15.60 5.78
C LYS A 113 -2.27 -16.31 6.24
N GLU A 114 -1.38 -16.65 5.33
CA GLU A 114 -0.08 -17.27 5.64
C GLU A 114 0.82 -16.35 6.47
N VAL A 115 0.91 -15.06 6.10
CA VAL A 115 1.62 -14.06 6.90
C VAL A 115 1.06 -13.99 8.32
N ARG A 116 -0.27 -13.89 8.47
CA ARG A 116 -0.92 -13.83 9.79
C ARG A 116 -0.64 -15.09 10.61
N ASN A 117 -0.71 -16.27 9.99
CA ASN A 117 -0.43 -17.53 10.65
C ASN A 117 1.04 -17.63 11.09
N SER A 118 1.97 -17.08 10.31
CA SER A 118 3.40 -17.10 10.63
C SER A 118 3.75 -16.35 11.92
N TYR A 119 2.97 -15.32 12.29
CA TYR A 119 3.21 -14.54 13.50
C TYR A 119 3.03 -15.33 14.80
N ALA A 120 2.23 -16.40 14.79
CA ALA A 120 2.07 -17.26 15.96
C ALA A 120 3.34 -18.09 16.25
N GLN A 121 4.16 -18.33 15.22
CA GLN A 121 5.39 -19.12 15.31
C GLN A 121 6.61 -18.24 15.64
N ASP A 122 6.56 -16.94 15.30
CA ASP A 122 7.64 -16.01 15.60
C ASP A 122 7.45 -15.33 16.96
N LYS A 123 8.50 -15.39 17.79
CA LYS A 123 8.53 -14.81 19.13
C LYS A 123 8.24 -13.31 19.11
N ASN A 124 8.89 -12.53 18.23
CA ASN A 124 8.77 -11.08 18.23
C ASN A 124 7.42 -10.61 17.70
N CYS A 125 6.92 -11.23 16.62
CA CYS A 125 5.61 -10.93 16.07
C CYS A 125 4.49 -11.30 17.04
N SER A 126 4.59 -12.43 17.75
CA SER A 126 3.61 -12.80 18.78
C SER A 126 3.56 -11.75 19.91
N ILE A 127 4.72 -11.29 20.39
CA ILE A 127 4.82 -10.20 21.37
C ILE A 127 4.23 -8.90 20.82
N LEU A 128 4.57 -8.52 19.59
CA LEU A 128 4.05 -7.30 18.96
C LEU A 128 2.54 -7.34 18.76
N CYS A 129 1.98 -8.48 18.34
CA CYS A 129 0.54 -8.66 18.22
C CYS A 129 -0.16 -8.45 19.57
N GLN A 130 0.43 -8.91 20.68
CA GLN A 130 -0.11 -8.67 22.01
C GLN A 130 0.02 -7.21 22.42
N LEU A 131 1.20 -6.61 22.28
CA LEU A 131 1.49 -5.23 22.66
C LEU A 131 0.65 -4.19 21.90
N LEU A 132 0.44 -4.41 20.60
CA LEU A 132 -0.27 -3.48 19.72
C LEU A 132 -1.79 -3.67 19.74
N ASN A 133 -2.29 -4.76 20.35
CA ASN A 133 -3.72 -4.94 20.55
C ASN A 133 -4.20 -4.02 21.69
N LYS A 134 -5.34 -3.36 21.49
CA LYS A 134 -5.81 -2.22 22.31
C LYS A 134 -6.02 -2.54 23.79
N ASP A 135 -6.02 -3.81 24.17
CA ASP A 135 -6.33 -4.29 25.51
C ASP A 135 -5.09 -4.57 26.39
N CYS A 136 -3.86 -4.43 25.87
CA CYS A 136 -2.65 -4.73 26.64
C CYS A 136 -2.04 -3.51 27.35
N LYS A 137 -1.86 -3.61 28.68
CA LYS A 137 -1.15 -2.64 29.55
C LYS A 137 0.23 -3.12 30.01
N TYR A 138 0.76 -4.20 29.43
CA TYR A 138 1.94 -4.90 29.94
C TYR A 138 3.25 -4.42 29.29
N ASN A 139 3.85 -3.38 29.88
CA ASN A 139 5.18 -2.87 29.49
C ASN A 139 6.34 -3.89 29.68
N SER A 140 6.13 -4.95 30.46
CA SER A 140 7.18 -5.95 30.75
C SER A 140 7.59 -6.79 29.53
N LEU A 141 6.67 -7.01 28.58
CA LEU A 141 6.95 -7.81 27.38
C LEU A 141 7.91 -7.14 26.40
N ILE A 142 8.08 -5.82 26.49
CA ILE A 142 8.99 -5.04 25.63
C ILE A 142 10.44 -5.52 25.79
N HIS A 143 10.83 -5.97 27.00
CA HIS A 143 12.17 -6.49 27.26
C HIS A 143 12.46 -7.84 26.60
N ALA A 144 11.43 -8.57 26.19
CA ALA A 144 11.58 -9.84 25.52
C ALA A 144 11.78 -9.70 23.99
N LEU A 145 11.53 -8.51 23.42
CA LEU A 145 11.81 -8.23 22.01
C LEU A 145 13.32 -8.20 21.75
N ASP A 146 13.73 -8.76 20.63
CA ASP A 146 15.12 -8.65 20.18
C ASP A 146 15.44 -7.18 19.81
N GLU A 147 16.72 -6.78 19.90
CA GLU A 147 17.12 -5.36 19.85
C GLU A 147 16.58 -4.58 18.63
N VAL A 148 16.61 -5.18 17.44
CA VAL A 148 16.14 -4.53 16.21
C VAL A 148 14.64 -4.24 16.27
N TRP A 149 13.86 -5.18 16.79
CA TRP A 149 12.41 -5.05 16.95
C TRP A 149 12.06 -4.07 18.05
N LYS A 150 12.75 -4.16 19.19
CA LYS A 150 12.56 -3.24 20.32
C LYS A 150 12.82 -1.80 19.91
N LYS A 151 13.94 -1.53 19.22
CA LYS A 151 14.26 -0.19 18.73
C LYS A 151 13.16 0.38 17.83
N SER A 152 12.71 -0.40 16.84
CA SER A 152 11.62 0.03 15.95
C SER A 152 10.29 0.22 16.69
N TYR A 153 10.03 -0.58 17.73
CA TYR A 153 8.83 -0.44 18.57
C TYR A 153 8.87 0.84 19.41
N ASP A 154 9.98 1.11 20.09
CA ASP A 154 10.16 2.32 20.92
C ASP A 154 10.06 3.60 20.07
N GLU A 155 10.46 3.54 18.79
CA GLU A 155 10.29 4.61 17.80
C GLU A 155 8.86 4.73 17.22
N GLY A 156 7.91 3.90 17.68
CA GLY A 156 6.52 3.92 17.22
C GLY A 156 6.33 3.47 15.77
N ARG A 157 7.21 2.60 15.25
CA ARG A 157 7.19 2.19 13.85
C ARG A 157 6.20 1.06 13.55
N PHE A 158 5.76 0.30 14.55
CA PHE A 158 4.84 -0.81 14.34
C PHE A 158 3.38 -0.45 14.54
N HIS A 159 2.51 -0.98 13.68
CA HIS A 159 1.06 -0.83 13.76
C HIS A 159 0.38 -2.16 13.46
N LEU A 160 -0.62 -2.54 14.25
CA LEU A 160 -1.43 -3.73 14.01
C LEU A 160 -2.75 -3.34 13.34
N LEU A 161 -3.07 -3.96 12.21
CA LEU A 161 -4.32 -3.75 11.48
C LEU A 161 -4.78 -5.08 10.88
N ASP A 162 -6.02 -5.49 11.16
CA ASP A 162 -6.62 -6.73 10.67
C ASP A 162 -5.74 -7.98 10.92
N GLY A 163 -5.06 -7.99 12.07
CA GLY A 163 -4.12 -9.04 12.46
C GLY A 163 -2.79 -9.05 11.69
N ILE A 164 -2.50 -8.01 10.90
CA ILE A 164 -1.25 -7.84 10.16
C ILE A 164 -0.40 -6.75 10.80
N ILE A 165 0.90 -7.00 10.96
CA ILE A 165 1.85 -6.03 11.51
C ILE A 165 2.44 -5.22 10.35
N TYR A 166 2.28 -3.89 10.41
CA TYR A 166 2.88 -2.95 9.49
C TYR A 166 4.07 -2.26 10.14
N HIS A 167 5.15 -2.10 9.39
CA HIS A 167 6.34 -1.35 9.78
C HIS A 167 6.42 -0.03 8.99
N ARG A 168 6.45 1.08 9.71
CA ARG A 168 6.48 2.44 9.19
C ARG A 168 7.88 3.03 9.25
N THR A 169 8.30 3.63 8.15
CA THR A 169 9.46 4.52 8.09
C THR A 169 9.01 5.95 7.80
N LYS A 170 9.96 6.88 7.61
CA LYS A 170 9.66 8.25 7.20
C LYS A 170 8.89 8.33 5.87
N HIS A 171 9.11 7.37 4.97
CA HIS A 171 8.61 7.42 3.59
C HIS A 171 7.79 6.20 3.17
N THR A 172 7.78 5.12 3.96
CA THR A 172 7.10 3.87 3.61
C THR A 172 6.30 3.31 4.78
N CYS A 173 5.26 2.54 4.48
CA CYS A 173 4.52 1.74 5.44
C CYS A 173 4.22 0.39 4.79
N VAL A 174 4.88 -0.66 5.29
CA VAL A 174 4.99 -1.94 4.60
C VAL A 174 4.66 -3.10 5.53
N ILE A 175 4.28 -4.25 4.98
CA ILE A 175 3.92 -5.44 5.75
C ILE A 175 5.17 -6.04 6.38
N THR A 176 5.06 -6.53 7.62
CA THR A 176 6.13 -7.28 8.29
C THR A 176 5.99 -8.77 7.98
N VAL A 177 7.06 -9.42 7.52
CA VAL A 177 7.06 -10.86 7.25
C VAL A 177 8.24 -11.52 7.95
N VAL A 178 8.01 -12.71 8.48
CA VAL A 178 9.01 -13.46 9.27
C VAL A 178 9.28 -14.86 8.70
N ASP A 179 8.32 -15.44 7.98
CA ASP A 179 8.51 -16.72 7.32
C ASP A 179 9.50 -16.63 6.15
N ARG A 180 10.52 -17.50 6.16
CA ARG A 180 11.58 -17.49 5.13
C ARG A 180 11.06 -17.88 3.74
N SER A 181 10.05 -18.74 3.66
CA SER A 181 9.46 -19.15 2.38
C SER A 181 8.75 -17.96 1.72
N LEU A 182 7.98 -17.20 2.51
CA LEU A 182 7.34 -15.96 2.07
C LEU A 182 8.35 -14.88 1.69
N ILE A 183 9.43 -14.71 2.47
CA ILE A 183 10.51 -13.78 2.14
C ILE A 183 11.13 -14.14 0.78
N ASN A 184 11.47 -15.42 0.56
CA ASN A 184 12.04 -15.88 -0.69
C ASN A 184 11.09 -15.69 -1.89
N LEU A 185 9.79 -15.93 -1.68
CA LEU A 185 8.77 -15.65 -2.70
C LEU A 185 8.78 -14.17 -3.09
N VAL A 186 8.77 -13.27 -2.10
CA VAL A 186 8.77 -11.82 -2.37
C VAL A 186 10.08 -11.36 -3.02
N LEU A 187 11.23 -11.91 -2.61
CA LEU A 187 12.51 -11.63 -3.27
C LEU A 187 12.49 -12.04 -4.73
N LYS A 188 11.98 -13.23 -5.02
CA LYS A 188 11.81 -13.74 -6.38
C LYS A 188 10.91 -12.83 -7.21
N GLU A 189 9.74 -12.46 -6.72
CA GLU A 189 8.80 -11.55 -7.41
C GLU A 189 9.39 -10.15 -7.62
N CYS A 190 10.10 -9.62 -6.62
CA CYS A 190 10.79 -8.33 -6.74
C CYS A 190 11.85 -8.35 -7.85
N HIS A 191 12.54 -9.48 -8.00
CA HIS A 191 13.64 -9.67 -8.96
C HIS A 191 13.17 -10.08 -10.37
N GLU A 192 12.13 -10.91 -10.49
CA GLU A 192 11.70 -11.57 -11.73
C GLU A 192 10.50 -10.91 -12.44
N SER A 193 10.00 -9.78 -11.93
CA SER A 193 8.87 -9.03 -12.49
C SER A 193 8.91 -8.94 -14.04
N PRO A 194 7.91 -9.51 -14.76
CA PRO A 194 7.94 -9.70 -16.21
C PRO A 194 7.98 -8.39 -17.01
N PHE A 195 7.52 -7.28 -16.42
CA PHE A 195 7.58 -5.94 -17.03
C PHE A 195 8.89 -5.18 -16.76
N SER A 196 9.82 -5.76 -15.99
CA SER A 196 10.95 -4.99 -15.44
C SER A 196 12.33 -5.49 -15.84
N GLY A 197 12.43 -6.57 -16.62
CA GLY A 197 13.69 -7.09 -17.18
C GLY A 197 14.85 -7.14 -16.19
N HIS A 198 14.99 -8.23 -15.42
CA HIS A 198 16.10 -8.49 -14.48
C HIS A 198 16.69 -7.20 -13.85
N LEU A 199 15.94 -6.62 -12.91
CA LEU A 199 16.31 -5.41 -12.21
C LEU A 199 17.71 -5.54 -11.58
N SER A 200 18.53 -4.47 -11.70
CA SER A 200 19.79 -4.39 -10.96
C SER A 200 19.55 -4.54 -9.45
N GLU A 201 20.57 -4.98 -8.71
CA GLU A 201 20.49 -5.14 -7.25
C GLU A 201 19.90 -3.91 -6.57
N ASP A 202 20.37 -2.72 -6.95
CA ASP A 202 19.87 -1.45 -6.41
C ASP A 202 18.37 -1.25 -6.62
N ARG A 203 17.85 -1.58 -7.81
CA ARG A 203 16.43 -1.42 -8.09
C ARG A 203 15.58 -2.45 -7.34
N THR A 204 16.10 -3.66 -7.16
CA THR A 204 15.42 -4.70 -6.36
C THR A 204 15.42 -4.32 -4.88
N ARG A 205 16.50 -3.73 -4.36
CA ARG A 205 16.56 -3.19 -3.00
C ARG A 205 15.56 -2.07 -2.79
N GLU A 206 15.46 -1.12 -3.73
CA GLU A 206 14.47 -0.05 -3.64
C GLU A 206 13.04 -0.59 -3.74
N LYS A 207 12.80 -1.61 -4.57
CA LYS A 207 11.51 -2.32 -4.59
C LYS A 207 11.23 -2.91 -3.23
N VAL A 208 12.00 -3.89 -2.75
CA VAL A 208 11.81 -4.55 -1.43
C VAL A 208 11.54 -3.57 -0.30
N LYS A 209 12.33 -2.49 -0.20
CA LYS A 209 12.20 -1.40 0.79
C LYS A 209 10.83 -0.72 0.80
N THR A 210 10.18 -0.63 -0.36
CA THR A 210 8.84 -0.02 -0.53
C THR A 210 7.69 -1.02 -0.36
N CYS A 211 7.99 -2.31 -0.22
CA CYS A 211 7.03 -3.40 -0.29
C CYS A 211 6.78 -4.09 1.05
N ILE A 212 7.86 -4.45 1.72
CA ILE A 212 7.85 -5.44 2.80
C ILE A 212 9.02 -5.15 3.74
N TRP A 213 8.90 -5.56 4.99
CA TRP A 213 9.94 -5.38 5.99
C TRP A 213 10.17 -6.67 6.77
N TRP A 214 11.44 -6.94 7.04
CA TRP A 214 11.90 -7.91 8.03
C TRP A 214 13.27 -7.45 8.56
N PRO A 215 13.73 -7.97 9.70
CA PRO A 215 15.05 -7.64 10.23
C PRO A 215 16.16 -8.00 9.24
N MET A 216 17.11 -7.09 9.04
CA MET A 216 18.26 -7.30 8.17
C MET A 216 17.95 -7.62 6.70
N TRP A 217 16.79 -7.19 6.18
CA TRP A 217 16.38 -7.43 4.80
C TRP A 217 17.42 -7.04 3.76
N GLN A 218 18.22 -6.01 4.02
CA GLN A 218 19.29 -5.59 3.11
C GLN A 218 20.34 -6.69 2.90
N LYS A 219 20.69 -7.42 3.97
CA LYS A 219 21.67 -8.51 3.92
C LYS A 219 21.10 -9.68 3.13
N ASP A 220 19.85 -10.05 3.40
CA ASP A 220 19.17 -11.13 2.69
C ASP A 220 19.01 -10.84 1.19
N VAL A 221 18.71 -9.59 0.81
CA VAL A 221 18.66 -9.20 -0.61
C VAL A 221 20.04 -9.41 -1.25
N SER A 222 21.11 -8.88 -0.67
CA SER A 222 22.46 -9.05 -1.25
C SER A 222 22.91 -10.52 -1.29
N GLU A 223 22.50 -11.34 -0.33
CA GLU A 223 22.75 -12.79 -0.34
C GLU A 223 21.95 -13.49 -1.45
N TYR A 224 20.68 -13.12 -1.65
CA TYR A 224 19.85 -13.62 -2.74
C TYR A 224 20.47 -13.33 -4.11
N PHE A 225 21.00 -12.12 -4.35
CA PHE A 225 21.68 -11.79 -5.60
C PHE A 225 22.93 -12.64 -5.85
N LYS A 226 23.64 -13.05 -4.80
CA LYS A 226 24.76 -14.00 -4.92
C LYS A 226 24.29 -15.39 -5.32
N THR A 227 23.05 -15.78 -5.09
CA THR A 227 22.52 -17.08 -5.53
C THR A 227 21.99 -17.06 -6.97
N CYS A 228 21.75 -15.88 -7.56
CA CYS A 228 21.18 -15.79 -8.91
C CYS A 228 22.25 -15.98 -10.00
N GLU A 229 22.25 -17.13 -10.67
CA GLU A 229 23.19 -17.43 -11.75
C GLU A 229 23.15 -16.42 -12.90
N ARG A 230 21.98 -15.89 -13.24
CA ARG A 230 21.82 -14.93 -14.35
C ARG A 230 22.50 -13.60 -14.02
N CYS A 231 22.32 -13.09 -12.80
CA CYS A 231 23.01 -11.89 -12.32
C CYS A 231 24.52 -12.12 -12.24
N GLN A 232 24.96 -13.27 -11.74
CA GLN A 232 26.39 -13.61 -11.69
C GLN A 232 27.02 -13.65 -13.09
N LYS A 233 26.34 -14.21 -14.09
CA LYS A 233 26.81 -14.25 -15.48
C LYS A 233 26.89 -12.83 -16.09
N ALA A 234 25.87 -12.00 -15.87
CA ALA A 234 25.83 -10.61 -16.35
C ALA A 234 26.91 -9.72 -15.72
N ASN A 235 27.18 -9.87 -14.42
CA ASN A 235 28.21 -9.09 -13.72
C ASN A 235 29.63 -9.46 -14.16
N LYS A 236 29.90 -10.75 -14.43
CA LYS A 236 31.19 -11.20 -14.99
C LYS A 236 31.49 -10.55 -16.35
N SER A 237 30.47 -10.33 -17.18
CA SER A 237 30.63 -9.64 -18.47
C SER A 237 30.83 -8.12 -18.37
N THR A 238 30.42 -7.48 -17.26
CA THR A 238 30.48 -6.01 -17.10
C THR A 238 31.57 -5.51 -16.15
N GLY A 239 32.32 -6.40 -15.49
CA GLY A 239 33.49 -6.05 -14.68
C GLY A 239 33.20 -5.33 -13.36
N LYS A 240 31.94 -5.27 -12.92
CA LYS A 240 31.58 -4.76 -11.58
C LYS A 240 31.90 -5.83 -10.53
N ILE A 241 32.99 -5.62 -9.81
CA ILE A 241 33.36 -6.39 -8.62
C ILE A 241 32.49 -5.90 -7.46
N LEU A 242 31.94 -6.85 -6.69
CA LEU A 242 31.17 -6.63 -5.45
C LEU A 242 31.93 -5.77 -4.44
#